data_AF-K8XCM3-F1
#
_entry.id   AF-K8XCM3-F1
#
_cell.length_a   1.000
_cell.length_b   1.000
_cell.length_c   1.000
_cell.angle_alpha   90.00
_cell.angle_beta   90.00
_cell.angle_gamma   90.00
#
_symmetry.space_group_name_H-M   'P 1'
#
loop_
_entity.id
_entity.type
_entity.pdbx_description
1 polymer ?
#
loop_
_entity_poly.entity_id
_entity_poly.type
_entity_poly.pdbx_seq_one_letter_code
_entity_poly.pdbx_strand_id
1 'polypeptide(L)'
;MTELLGRDDFRAALENAIKGREAKNASFSKAWAEGKLEKHHFARWAENHYHYVGPFADYLANIYSNTPDTFTNAKDFTLQNMYEEELADIRHTDLLIKFAEACGTTKERVEDPSNMNAITRGLQSWCYAVSQREHFVVATAALVVGLESQVPSIYKKQIIPLREVYGFTEDEIEFFDLHITSDVVHGERGYQIVLDHADTPQLQQRCLQLVQWGAEMRFSYTKGLYDTYVATDLELATA
;
A
#
# COMPACT_ATOMS: atom_id res chain seq x y z
N MET A 1 -14.20 20.59 22.73
CA MET A 1 -14.30 20.51 21.26
C MET A 1 -12.88 20.52 20.74
N THR A 2 -12.54 19.62 19.83
CA THR A 2 -11.22 19.60 19.20
C THR A 2 -11.10 20.80 18.26
N GLU A 3 -9.98 21.50 18.33
CA GLU A 3 -9.71 22.68 17.49
C GLU A 3 -9.22 22.26 16.11
N LEU A 4 -9.42 23.14 15.11
CA LEU A 4 -8.89 22.94 13.77
C LEU A 4 -7.37 23.14 13.82
N LEU A 5 -6.61 22.12 13.42
CA LEU A 5 -5.16 22.20 13.36
C LEU A 5 -4.73 23.04 12.15
N GLY A 6 -3.67 23.84 12.33
CA GLY A 6 -2.97 24.48 11.22
C GLY A 6 -2.33 23.44 10.30
N ARG A 7 -1.98 23.86 9.07
CA ARG A 7 -1.47 22.96 8.03
C ARG A 7 -0.28 22.10 8.49
N ASP A 8 0.72 22.73 9.12
CA ASP A 8 1.95 22.04 9.55
C ASP A 8 1.69 21.07 10.71
N ASP A 9 0.88 21.49 11.69
CA ASP A 9 0.48 20.64 12.82
C ASP A 9 -0.37 19.45 12.36
N PHE A 10 -1.26 19.67 11.39
CA PHE A 10 -2.07 18.60 10.83
C PHE A 10 -1.23 17.62 10.01
N ARG A 11 -0.27 18.10 9.23
CA ARG A 11 0.69 17.25 8.52
C ARG A 11 1.49 16.37 9.49
N ALA A 12 2.05 16.98 10.53
CA ALA A 12 2.75 16.24 11.57
C ALA A 12 1.85 15.22 12.28
N ALA A 13 0.57 15.55 12.51
CA ALA A 13 -0.39 14.63 13.09
C ALA A 13 -0.69 13.42 12.17
N LEU A 14 -0.83 13.63 10.86
CA LEU A 14 -1.01 12.54 9.88
C LEU A 14 0.20 11.61 9.85
N GLU A 15 1.42 12.15 9.82
CA GLU A 15 2.66 11.37 9.87
C GLU A 15 2.79 10.60 11.20
N ASN A 16 2.38 11.22 12.31
CA ASN A 16 2.39 10.58 13.63
C ASN A 16 1.34 9.47 13.76
N ALA A 17 0.20 9.57 13.07
CA ALA A 17 -0.86 8.55 13.13
C ALA A 17 -0.41 7.18 12.59
N ILE A 18 0.64 7.13 11.78
CA ILE A 18 1.23 5.90 11.23
C ILE A 18 2.22 5.24 12.22
N LYS A 19 2.81 6.03 13.14
CA LYS A 19 3.90 5.58 14.02
C LYS A 19 3.47 4.44 14.94
N GLY A 20 4.36 3.46 15.13
CA GLY A 20 4.12 2.26 15.93
C GLY A 20 3.44 1.14 15.16
N ARG A 21 2.86 1.44 13.98
CA ARG A 21 2.24 0.48 13.06
C ARG A 21 2.79 0.60 11.65
N GLU A 22 4.02 1.08 11.48
CA GLU A 22 4.62 1.13 10.15
C GLU A 22 4.86 -0.28 9.61
N ALA A 23 4.38 -0.57 8.39
CA ALA A 23 4.46 -1.92 7.83
C ALA A 23 5.91 -2.41 7.60
N LYS A 24 6.88 -1.51 7.46
CA LYS A 24 8.32 -1.84 7.44
C LYS A 24 8.81 -2.55 8.72
N ASN A 25 8.09 -2.38 9.84
CA ASN A 25 8.43 -2.95 11.14
C ASN A 25 7.69 -4.28 11.44
N ALA A 26 6.76 -4.69 10.58
CA ALA A 26 6.06 -5.98 10.70
C ALA A 26 7.01 -7.16 10.39
N SER A 27 6.66 -8.35 10.88
CA SER A 27 7.54 -9.53 10.84
C SER A 27 7.94 -9.95 9.42
N PHE A 28 7.03 -9.93 8.44
CA PHE A 28 7.38 -10.26 7.05
C PHE A 28 8.39 -9.26 6.47
N SER A 29 8.19 -7.96 6.69
CA SER A 29 9.12 -6.92 6.23
C SER A 29 10.50 -7.05 6.86
N LYS A 30 10.57 -7.40 8.15
CA LYS A 30 11.84 -7.64 8.84
C LYS A 30 12.55 -8.87 8.28
N ALA A 31 11.85 -9.99 8.14
CA ALA A 31 12.41 -11.21 7.57
C ALA A 31 12.91 -10.98 6.13
N TRP A 32 12.17 -10.23 5.32
CA TRP A 32 12.59 -9.80 3.99
C TRP A 32 13.90 -9.02 4.05
N ALA A 33 13.94 -7.94 4.83
CA ALA A 33 15.08 -7.05 4.93
C ALA A 33 16.33 -7.74 5.51
N GLU A 34 16.15 -8.76 6.35
CA GLU A 34 17.21 -9.54 6.99
C GLU A 34 17.72 -10.71 6.14
N GLY A 35 17.23 -10.89 4.91
CA GLY A 35 17.72 -11.96 4.03
C GLY A 35 17.21 -13.36 4.38
N LYS A 36 16.11 -13.48 5.13
CA LYS A 36 15.61 -14.76 5.67
C LYS A 36 14.57 -15.46 4.80
N LEU A 37 14.08 -14.81 3.75
CA LEU A 37 13.01 -15.36 2.91
C LEU A 37 13.56 -16.26 1.79
N GLU A 38 12.65 -16.91 1.09
CA GLU A 38 12.93 -17.81 -0.04
C GLU A 38 11.95 -17.47 -1.17
N LYS A 39 12.22 -17.94 -2.39
CA LYS A 39 11.38 -17.61 -3.56
C LYS A 39 9.90 -17.95 -3.37
N HIS A 40 9.57 -19.09 -2.75
CA HIS A 40 8.16 -19.44 -2.51
C HIS A 40 7.48 -18.49 -1.51
N HIS A 41 8.20 -17.91 -0.55
CA HIS A 41 7.64 -16.89 0.34
C HIS A 41 7.21 -15.63 -0.44
N PHE A 42 8.02 -15.20 -1.41
CA PHE A 42 7.69 -14.08 -2.29
C PHE A 42 6.53 -14.39 -3.23
N ALA A 43 6.44 -15.62 -3.74
CA ALA A 43 5.29 -16.06 -4.52
C ALA A 43 3.97 -15.93 -3.71
N ARG A 44 3.96 -16.39 -2.45
CA ARG A 44 2.79 -16.22 -1.56
C ARG A 44 2.48 -14.76 -1.26
N TRP A 45 3.51 -13.94 -1.09
CA TRP A 45 3.34 -12.50 -0.93
C TRP A 45 2.70 -11.89 -2.18
N ALA A 46 3.21 -12.17 -3.39
CA ALA A 46 2.70 -11.59 -4.63
C ALA A 46 1.26 -12.00 -4.91
N GLU A 47 0.91 -13.27 -4.67
CA GLU A 47 -0.47 -13.78 -4.76
C GLU A 47 -1.43 -13.05 -3.83
N ASN A 48 -0.98 -12.56 -2.67
CA ASN A 48 -1.79 -11.74 -1.78
C ASN A 48 -1.72 -10.26 -2.14
N HIS A 49 -0.54 -9.77 -2.54
CA HIS A 49 -0.29 -8.37 -2.83
C HIS A 49 -1.09 -7.92 -4.04
N TYR A 50 -1.23 -8.77 -5.06
CA TYR A 50 -2.06 -8.49 -6.23
C TYR A 50 -3.50 -8.16 -5.86
N HIS A 51 -4.11 -8.87 -4.90
CA HIS A 51 -5.49 -8.57 -4.48
C HIS A 51 -5.59 -7.32 -3.59
N TYR A 52 -4.48 -6.87 -3.03
CA TYR A 52 -4.44 -5.61 -2.27
C TYR A 52 -4.21 -4.40 -3.19
N VAL A 53 -3.20 -4.43 -4.06
CA VAL A 53 -2.81 -3.28 -4.89
C VAL A 53 -3.36 -3.34 -6.31
N GLY A 54 -3.71 -4.51 -6.82
CA GLY A 54 -4.27 -4.65 -8.17
C GLY A 54 -5.55 -3.85 -8.38
N PRO A 55 -6.50 -3.83 -7.42
CA PRO A 55 -7.69 -2.99 -7.52
C PRO A 55 -7.47 -1.54 -7.08
N PHE A 56 -6.24 -1.05 -6.94
CA PHE A 56 -5.99 0.31 -6.43
C PHE A 56 -6.62 1.38 -7.31
N ALA A 57 -6.60 1.21 -8.63
CA ALA A 57 -7.30 2.08 -9.57
C ALA A 57 -8.83 2.09 -9.34
N ASP A 58 -9.46 0.97 -8.94
CA ASP A 58 -10.88 0.95 -8.56
C ASP A 58 -11.15 1.79 -7.31
N TYR A 59 -10.25 1.72 -6.31
CA TYR A 59 -10.39 2.52 -5.10
C TYR A 59 -10.30 4.02 -5.43
N LEU A 60 -9.35 4.39 -6.28
CA LEU A 60 -9.21 5.74 -6.79
C LEU A 60 -10.43 6.17 -7.62
N ALA A 61 -11.00 5.27 -8.44
CA ALA A 61 -12.20 5.56 -9.21
C ALA A 61 -13.41 5.87 -8.33
N ASN A 62 -13.57 5.14 -7.21
CA ASN A 62 -14.60 5.45 -6.21
C ASN A 62 -14.38 6.83 -5.57
N ILE A 63 -13.12 7.17 -5.22
CA ILE A 63 -12.76 8.50 -4.69
C ILE A 63 -13.08 9.58 -5.73
N TYR A 64 -12.67 9.39 -6.98
CA TYR A 64 -12.90 10.30 -8.09
C TYR A 64 -14.40 10.57 -8.30
N SER A 65 -15.20 9.50 -8.32
CA SER A 65 -16.65 9.56 -8.48
C SER A 65 -17.33 10.33 -7.34
N ASN A 66 -16.85 10.14 -6.11
CA ASN A 66 -17.36 10.81 -4.92
C ASN A 66 -16.82 12.24 -4.73
N THR A 67 -15.84 12.68 -5.53
CA THR A 67 -15.25 14.01 -5.43
C THR A 67 -16.13 15.04 -6.17
N PRO A 68 -16.66 16.08 -5.49
CA PRO A 68 -17.48 17.10 -6.14
C PRO A 68 -16.70 17.86 -7.21
N ASP A 69 -17.37 18.28 -8.29
CA ASP A 69 -16.72 18.92 -9.45
C ASP A 69 -15.99 20.23 -9.13
N THR A 70 -16.34 20.88 -8.01
CA THR A 70 -15.66 22.06 -7.48
C THR A 70 -14.23 21.77 -7.00
N PHE A 71 -13.88 20.50 -6.78
CA PHE A 71 -12.54 20.06 -6.37
C PHE A 71 -11.75 19.49 -7.55
N THR A 72 -11.70 20.23 -8.66
CA THR A 72 -11.11 19.78 -9.93
C THR A 72 -9.67 19.28 -9.79
N ASN A 73 -8.82 19.97 -9.01
CA ASN A 73 -7.44 19.54 -8.79
C ASN A 73 -7.32 18.16 -8.13
N ALA A 74 -8.24 17.82 -7.21
CA ALA A 74 -8.26 16.50 -6.57
C ALA A 74 -8.72 15.42 -7.56
N LYS A 75 -9.65 15.74 -8.47
CA LYS A 75 -10.10 14.85 -9.55
C LYS A 75 -8.98 14.60 -10.56
N ASP A 76 -8.29 15.65 -10.99
CA ASP A 76 -7.17 15.55 -11.94
C ASP A 76 -6.03 14.70 -11.37
N PHE A 77 -5.68 14.87 -10.10
CA PHE A 77 -4.70 14.01 -9.44
C PHE A 77 -5.15 12.55 -9.41
N THR A 78 -6.38 12.30 -8.99
CA THR A 78 -6.90 10.92 -8.87
C THR A 78 -6.91 10.24 -10.24
N LEU A 79 -7.27 10.98 -11.29
CA LEU A 79 -7.23 10.50 -12.67
C LEU A 79 -5.80 10.21 -13.16
N GLN A 80 -4.85 11.10 -12.87
CA GLN A 80 -3.45 10.88 -13.20
C GLN A 80 -2.89 9.64 -12.50
N ASN A 81 -3.18 9.45 -11.21
CA ASN A 81 -2.74 8.27 -10.47
C ASN A 81 -3.33 6.99 -11.07
N MET A 82 -4.64 6.95 -11.36
CA MET A 82 -5.24 5.81 -12.08
C MET A 82 -4.60 5.53 -13.44
N TYR A 83 -4.26 6.58 -14.20
CA TYR A 83 -3.57 6.42 -15.49
C TYR A 83 -2.18 5.83 -15.31
N GLU A 84 -1.43 6.26 -14.30
CA GLU A 84 -0.11 5.74 -13.95
C GLU A 84 -0.17 4.25 -13.57
N GLU A 85 -1.12 3.86 -12.72
CA GLU A 85 -1.32 2.46 -12.32
C GLU A 85 -1.68 1.52 -13.49
N GLU A 86 -2.52 2.00 -14.43
CA GLU A 86 -3.20 1.13 -15.41
C GLU A 86 -2.65 1.17 -16.84
N LEU A 87 -2.16 2.33 -17.29
CA LEU A 87 -2.04 2.65 -18.72
C LEU A 87 -0.83 3.48 -19.12
N ALA A 88 0.03 3.93 -18.20
CA ALA A 88 1.17 4.77 -18.52
C ALA A 88 2.24 4.03 -19.35
N ASP A 89 3.45 3.85 -18.84
CA ASP A 89 4.49 3.12 -19.58
C ASP A 89 4.23 1.61 -19.51
N ILE A 90 4.14 1.09 -18.28
CA ILE A 90 3.87 -0.31 -17.99
C ILE A 90 2.81 -0.36 -16.89
N ARG A 91 1.80 -1.21 -17.05
CA ARG A 91 0.81 -1.46 -16.01
C ARG A 91 1.50 -2.05 -14.78
N HIS A 92 1.29 -1.44 -13.62
CA HIS A 92 1.99 -1.82 -12.39
C HIS A 92 1.76 -3.29 -12.00
N THR A 93 0.55 -3.81 -12.25
CA THR A 93 0.20 -5.21 -11.97
C THR A 93 0.91 -6.21 -12.89
N ASP A 94 1.23 -5.83 -14.13
CA ASP A 94 2.02 -6.69 -15.04
C ASP A 94 3.45 -6.86 -14.51
N LEU A 95 4.03 -5.82 -13.90
CA LEU A 95 5.34 -5.91 -13.23
C LEU A 95 5.28 -6.80 -11.98
N LEU A 96 4.19 -6.73 -11.21
CA LEU A 96 4.00 -7.60 -10.05
C LEU A 96 3.87 -9.07 -10.47
N ILE A 97 3.14 -9.35 -11.55
CA ILE A 97 3.02 -10.71 -12.12
C ILE A 97 4.39 -11.21 -12.58
N LYS A 98 5.18 -10.38 -13.28
CA LYS A 98 6.55 -10.72 -13.69
C LYS A 98 7.42 -11.13 -12.49
N PHE A 99 7.39 -10.35 -11.41
CA PHE A 99 8.09 -10.70 -10.17
C PHE A 99 7.58 -12.02 -9.58
N ALA A 100 6.27 -12.24 -9.58
CA ALA A 100 5.66 -13.46 -9.06
C ALA A 100 6.09 -14.72 -9.85
N GLU A 101 6.17 -14.63 -11.17
CA GLU A 101 6.66 -15.71 -12.04
C GLU A 101 8.14 -16.03 -11.78
N ALA A 102 8.97 -14.99 -11.57
CA ALA A 102 10.38 -15.16 -11.16
C ALA A 102 10.54 -15.83 -9.78
N CYS A 103 9.49 -15.76 -8.94
CA CYS A 103 9.38 -16.42 -7.65
C CYS A 103 8.83 -17.87 -7.75
N GLY A 104 8.41 -18.31 -8.93
CA GLY A 104 7.95 -19.67 -9.19
C GLY A 104 6.45 -19.91 -9.06
N THR A 105 5.61 -18.87 -9.08
CA THR A 105 4.15 -19.00 -9.24
C THR A 105 3.72 -18.65 -10.67
N THR A 106 2.42 -18.60 -10.95
CA THR A 106 1.88 -18.26 -12.27
C THR A 106 0.91 -17.10 -12.20
N LYS A 107 0.75 -16.40 -13.33
CA LYS A 107 -0.26 -15.35 -13.49
C LYS A 107 -1.66 -15.80 -13.02
N GLU A 108 -2.12 -16.97 -13.43
CA GLU A 108 -3.46 -17.46 -13.09
C GLU A 108 -3.64 -17.62 -11.58
N ARG A 109 -2.58 -18.05 -10.88
CA ARG A 109 -2.63 -18.23 -9.43
C ARG A 109 -2.59 -16.88 -8.70
N VAL A 110 -1.84 -15.91 -9.22
CA VAL A 110 -1.79 -14.54 -8.69
C VAL A 110 -3.15 -13.85 -8.85
N GLU A 111 -3.78 -13.97 -10.01
CA GLU A 111 -5.06 -13.33 -10.33
C GLU A 111 -6.27 -14.03 -9.67
N ASP A 112 -6.16 -15.29 -9.23
CA ASP A 112 -7.25 -16.01 -8.57
C ASP A 112 -7.46 -15.54 -7.11
N PRO A 113 -8.60 -14.87 -6.79
CA PRO A 113 -8.89 -14.36 -5.46
C PRO A 113 -9.05 -15.46 -4.39
N SER A 114 -9.16 -16.73 -4.80
CA SER A 114 -9.16 -17.85 -3.87
C SER A 114 -7.82 -18.03 -3.15
N ASN A 115 -6.73 -17.50 -3.70
CA ASN A 115 -5.36 -17.65 -3.18
C ASN A 115 -4.96 -16.59 -2.14
N MET A 116 -5.69 -15.49 -2.01
CA MET A 116 -5.45 -14.54 -0.91
C MET A 116 -5.99 -15.08 0.43
N ASN A 117 -5.23 -14.87 1.50
CA ASN A 117 -5.62 -15.25 2.84
C ASN A 117 -6.73 -14.35 3.41
N ALA A 118 -7.30 -14.74 4.55
CA ALA A 118 -8.42 -14.03 5.16
C ALA A 118 -8.08 -12.58 5.56
N ILE A 119 -6.83 -12.30 5.93
CA ILE A 119 -6.39 -10.96 6.35
C ILE A 119 -6.30 -10.04 5.12
N THR A 120 -5.75 -10.53 4.00
CA THR A 120 -5.71 -9.83 2.72
C THR A 120 -7.13 -9.53 2.22
N ARG A 121 -8.06 -10.50 2.29
CA ARG A 121 -9.48 -10.27 1.97
C ARG A 121 -10.09 -9.17 2.85
N GLY A 122 -9.76 -9.16 4.14
CA GLY A 122 -10.19 -8.12 5.07
C GLY A 122 -9.66 -6.74 4.72
N LEU A 123 -8.37 -6.64 4.37
CA LEU A 123 -7.75 -5.39 3.91
C LEU A 123 -8.40 -4.89 2.61
N GLN A 124 -8.53 -5.75 1.60
CA GLN A 124 -9.17 -5.41 0.33
C GLN A 124 -10.61 -4.91 0.55
N SER A 125 -11.38 -5.62 1.37
CA SER A 125 -12.76 -5.24 1.70
C SER A 125 -12.83 -3.88 2.40
N TRP A 126 -11.88 -3.61 3.30
CA TRP A 126 -11.77 -2.32 3.97
C TRP A 126 -11.42 -1.20 3.00
N CYS A 127 -10.49 -1.43 2.06
CA CYS A 127 -10.16 -0.44 1.04
C CYS A 127 -11.38 -0.05 0.19
N TYR A 128 -12.13 -1.04 -0.31
CA TYR A 128 -13.38 -0.78 -1.05
C TYR A 128 -14.42 -0.04 -0.20
N ALA A 129 -14.63 -0.49 1.04
CA ALA A 129 -15.61 0.14 1.92
C ALA A 129 -15.27 1.61 2.22
N VAL A 130 -13.99 1.91 2.46
CA VAL A 130 -13.51 3.27 2.69
C VAL A 130 -13.64 4.12 1.43
N SER A 131 -13.18 3.63 0.27
CA SER A 131 -13.23 4.39 -0.98
C SER A 131 -14.65 4.73 -1.41
N GLN A 132 -15.60 3.84 -1.16
CA GLN A 132 -16.99 4.00 -1.57
C GLN A 132 -17.82 4.87 -0.62
N ARG A 133 -17.52 4.85 0.68
CA ARG A 133 -18.44 5.37 1.73
C ARG A 133 -17.94 6.61 2.45
N GLU A 134 -16.64 6.83 2.52
CA GLU A 134 -16.08 8.00 3.20
C GLU A 134 -16.13 9.24 2.31
N HIS A 135 -16.05 10.41 2.95
CA HIS A 135 -15.78 11.66 2.24
C HIS A 135 -14.46 11.53 1.45
N PHE A 136 -14.40 12.08 0.23
CA PHE A 136 -13.25 11.86 -0.67
C PHE A 136 -11.90 12.18 0.01
N VAL A 137 -11.82 13.27 0.76
CA VAL A 137 -10.63 13.66 1.53
C VAL A 137 -10.22 12.61 2.57
N VAL A 138 -11.20 12.02 3.27
CA VAL A 138 -10.97 10.98 4.27
C VAL A 138 -10.52 9.69 3.59
N ALA A 139 -11.11 9.34 2.46
CA ALA A 139 -10.70 8.18 1.67
C ALA A 139 -9.28 8.35 1.10
N THR A 140 -8.93 9.54 0.60
CA THR A 140 -7.56 9.89 0.18
C THR A 140 -6.59 9.80 1.37
N ALA A 141 -6.97 10.31 2.55
CA ALA A 141 -6.15 10.17 3.75
C ALA A 141 -5.92 8.69 4.10
N ALA A 142 -6.95 7.86 4.03
CA ALA A 142 -6.83 6.44 4.33
C ALA A 142 -5.92 5.69 3.34
N LEU A 143 -6.18 5.84 2.04
CA LEU A 143 -5.63 4.97 1.00
C LEU A 143 -4.34 5.51 0.38
N VAL A 144 -4.20 6.82 0.23
CA VAL A 144 -2.99 7.42 -0.32
C VAL A 144 -2.02 7.71 0.82
N VAL A 145 -2.45 8.47 1.84
CA VAL A 145 -1.55 8.81 2.96
C VAL A 145 -1.31 7.61 3.87
N GLY A 146 -2.36 6.95 4.34
CA GLY A 146 -2.28 5.85 5.29
C GLY A 146 -1.70 4.56 4.72
N LEU A 147 -1.78 4.34 3.40
CA LEU A 147 -1.25 3.13 2.76
C LEU A 147 -0.12 3.43 1.78
N GLU A 148 -0.41 4.01 0.61
CA GLU A 148 0.53 4.20 -0.51
C GLU A 148 1.81 4.96 -0.11
N SER A 149 1.70 6.06 0.65
CA SER A 149 2.85 6.89 1.03
C SER A 149 3.93 6.17 1.83
N GLN A 150 3.61 5.03 2.44
CA GLN A 150 4.59 4.21 3.18
C GLN A 150 5.50 3.41 2.24
N VAL A 151 5.08 3.13 1.00
CA VAL A 151 5.74 2.21 0.06
C VAL A 151 7.22 2.56 -0.16
N PRO A 152 7.63 3.81 -0.46
CA PRO A 152 9.03 4.12 -0.69
C PRO A 152 9.93 3.80 0.50
N SER A 153 9.43 4.00 1.74
CA SER A 153 10.19 3.71 2.95
C SER A 153 10.39 2.21 3.22
N ILE A 154 9.51 1.38 2.66
CA ILE A 154 9.54 -0.08 2.78
C ILE A 154 10.45 -0.64 1.66
N TYR A 155 10.15 -0.31 0.40
CA TYR A 155 10.82 -0.91 -0.76
C TYR A 155 12.28 -0.50 -0.89
N LYS A 156 12.68 0.72 -0.50
CA LYS A 156 14.10 1.12 -0.45
C LYS A 156 14.96 0.19 0.41
N LYS A 157 14.38 -0.43 1.44
CA LYS A 157 15.08 -1.40 2.30
C LYS A 157 15.01 -2.82 1.76
N GLN A 158 13.92 -3.17 1.09
CA GLN A 158 13.65 -4.53 0.62
C GLN A 158 14.32 -4.83 -0.73
N ILE A 159 14.53 -3.83 -1.57
CA ILE A 159 15.15 -4.02 -2.88
C ILE A 159 16.64 -4.39 -2.79
N ILE A 160 17.32 -3.95 -1.73
CA ILE A 160 18.73 -4.29 -1.48
C ILE A 160 18.92 -5.81 -1.34
N PRO A 161 18.25 -6.51 -0.41
CA PRO A 161 18.38 -7.96 -0.32
C PRO A 161 17.76 -8.73 -1.49
N LEU A 162 16.77 -8.17 -2.22
CA LEU A 162 16.31 -8.79 -3.49
C LEU A 162 17.47 -8.97 -4.47
N ARG A 163 18.30 -7.94 -4.60
CA ARG A 163 19.48 -7.95 -5.47
C ARG A 163 20.62 -8.78 -4.87
N GLU A 164 20.98 -8.48 -3.62
CA GLU A 164 22.25 -8.94 -3.04
C GLU A 164 22.17 -10.34 -2.40
N VAL A 165 21.01 -10.72 -1.86
CA VAL A 165 20.83 -11.96 -1.09
C VAL A 165 20.01 -12.98 -1.87
N TYR A 166 18.86 -12.55 -2.41
CA TYR A 166 17.92 -13.44 -3.08
C TYR A 166 18.24 -13.65 -4.58
N GLY A 167 19.16 -12.85 -5.13
CA GLY A 167 19.74 -13.04 -6.46
C GLY A 167 18.78 -12.74 -7.62
N PHE A 168 17.82 -11.85 -7.43
CA PHE A 168 16.97 -11.37 -8.52
C PHE A 168 17.73 -10.37 -9.41
N THR A 169 17.40 -10.38 -10.69
CA THR A 169 17.86 -9.39 -11.67
C THR A 169 17.09 -8.08 -11.55
N GLU A 170 17.62 -6.98 -12.10
CA GLU A 170 16.90 -5.68 -12.12
C GLU A 170 15.57 -5.77 -12.86
N ASP A 171 15.51 -6.56 -13.94
CA ASP A 171 14.26 -6.79 -14.68
C ASP A 171 13.20 -7.45 -13.78
N GLU A 172 13.55 -8.50 -13.04
CA GLU A 172 12.62 -9.21 -12.16
C GLU A 172 12.09 -8.34 -11.01
N ILE A 173 12.80 -7.28 -10.60
CA ILE A 173 12.44 -6.42 -9.46
C ILE A 173 11.97 -5.00 -9.87
N GLU A 174 11.74 -4.77 -11.16
CA GLU A 174 11.31 -3.47 -11.70
C GLU A 174 10.06 -2.90 -11.00
N PHE A 175 9.13 -3.77 -10.56
CA PHE A 175 7.97 -3.39 -9.74
C PHE A 175 8.38 -2.53 -8.53
N PHE A 176 9.46 -2.89 -7.84
CA PHE A 176 9.90 -2.20 -6.63
C PHE A 176 10.56 -0.86 -6.95
N ASP A 177 11.40 -0.78 -7.99
CA ASP A 177 12.05 0.47 -8.39
C ASP A 177 11.04 1.51 -8.84
N LEU A 178 10.03 1.09 -9.63
CA LEU A 178 8.93 1.97 -10.05
C LEU A 178 8.24 2.59 -8.84
N HIS A 179 7.76 1.78 -7.89
CA HIS A 179 7.03 2.27 -6.71
C HIS A 179 7.93 3.02 -5.70
N ILE A 180 9.25 2.80 -5.69
CA ILE A 180 10.18 3.63 -4.91
C ILE A 180 10.15 5.09 -5.37
N THR A 181 9.92 5.31 -6.67
CA THR A 181 9.88 6.64 -7.28
C THR A 181 8.47 7.22 -7.38
N SER A 182 7.50 6.48 -7.94
CA SER A 182 6.14 6.99 -8.19
C SER A 182 5.42 7.37 -6.91
N ASP A 183 5.49 6.50 -5.90
CA ASP A 183 4.71 6.66 -4.68
C ASP A 183 5.23 7.79 -3.78
N VAL A 184 6.42 8.33 -4.05
CA VAL A 184 6.88 9.58 -3.43
C VAL A 184 6.01 10.75 -3.89
N VAL A 185 5.72 10.81 -5.20
CA VAL A 185 4.87 11.85 -5.79
C VAL A 185 3.42 11.61 -5.42
N HIS A 186 2.93 10.37 -5.51
CA HIS A 186 1.55 10.05 -5.16
C HIS A 186 1.27 10.36 -3.68
N GLY A 187 2.18 9.95 -2.79
CA GLY A 187 2.10 10.24 -1.36
C GLY A 187 2.03 11.74 -1.08
N GLU A 188 2.94 12.54 -1.66
CA GLU A 188 2.96 13.99 -1.45
C GLU A 188 1.67 14.67 -1.96
N ARG A 189 1.18 14.27 -3.14
CA ARG A 189 -0.09 14.81 -3.67
C ARG A 189 -1.29 14.39 -2.83
N GLY A 190 -1.29 13.17 -2.28
CA GLY A 190 -2.26 12.73 -1.29
C GLY A 190 -2.26 13.62 -0.04
N TYR A 191 -1.08 13.93 0.51
CA TYR A 191 -0.97 14.88 1.61
C TYR A 191 -1.54 16.25 1.22
N GLN A 192 -1.25 16.77 0.04
CA GLN A 192 -1.76 18.07 -0.42
C GLN A 192 -3.29 18.10 -0.43
N ILE A 193 -3.96 17.10 -1.02
CA ILE A 193 -5.42 17.00 -1.03
C ILE A 193 -5.99 16.99 0.38
N VAL A 194 -5.39 16.21 1.28
CA VAL A 194 -5.86 16.08 2.67
C VAL A 194 -5.69 17.40 3.41
N LEU A 195 -4.54 18.06 3.26
CA LEU A 195 -4.23 19.32 3.93
C LEU A 195 -5.05 20.50 3.37
N ASP A 196 -5.42 20.47 2.09
CA ASP A 196 -6.18 21.54 1.43
C ASP A 196 -7.69 21.43 1.69
N HIS A 197 -8.20 20.22 1.97
CA HIS A 197 -9.65 19.96 1.96
C HIS A 197 -10.20 19.31 3.24
N ALA A 198 -9.37 18.93 4.22
CA ALA A 198 -9.84 18.60 5.57
C ALA A 198 -9.95 19.89 6.40
N ASP A 199 -10.91 20.74 6.04
CA ASP A 199 -11.04 22.12 6.50
C ASP A 199 -11.94 22.31 7.74
N THR A 200 -12.39 21.20 8.34
CA THR A 200 -13.14 21.19 9.59
C THR A 200 -12.45 20.29 10.62
N PRO A 201 -12.61 20.56 11.94
CA PRO A 201 -12.08 19.68 12.97
C PRO A 201 -12.57 18.23 12.82
N GLN A 202 -13.82 18.03 12.39
CA GLN A 202 -14.41 16.71 12.19
C GLN A 202 -13.74 15.97 11.03
N LEU A 203 -13.47 16.65 9.90
CA LEU A 203 -12.76 16.06 8.78
C LEU A 203 -11.32 15.71 9.16
N GLN A 204 -10.59 16.60 9.83
CA GLN A 204 -9.22 16.32 10.28
C GLN A 204 -9.18 15.11 11.22
N GLN A 205 -10.07 15.07 12.22
CA GLN A 205 -10.15 13.93 13.13
C GLN A 205 -10.44 12.61 12.41
N ARG A 206 -11.38 12.63 11.46
CA ARG A 206 -11.72 11.44 10.68
C ARG A 206 -10.54 11.00 9.80
N CYS A 207 -9.81 11.94 9.19
CA CYS A 207 -8.59 11.65 8.44
C CYS A 207 -7.52 10.99 9.32
N LEU A 208 -7.23 11.55 10.51
CA LEU A 208 -6.26 10.98 11.45
C LEU A 208 -6.63 9.55 11.86
N GLN A 209 -7.91 9.33 12.17
CA GLN A 209 -8.41 8.00 12.53
C GLN A 209 -8.23 6.99 11.39
N LEU A 210 -8.54 7.38 10.15
CA LEU A 210 -8.47 6.49 9.00
C LEU A 210 -7.03 6.25 8.53
N VAL A 211 -6.13 7.22 8.70
CA VAL A 211 -4.68 7.02 8.52
C VAL A 211 -4.15 6.01 9.53
N GLN A 212 -4.53 6.14 10.80
CA GLN A 212 -4.13 5.19 11.84
C GLN A 212 -4.65 3.79 11.52
N TRP A 213 -5.93 3.64 11.19
CA TRP A 213 -6.51 2.36 10.82
C TRP A 213 -5.88 1.79 9.54
N GLY A 214 -5.58 2.62 8.54
CA GLY A 214 -4.83 2.20 7.35
C GLY A 214 -3.47 1.60 7.72
N ALA A 215 -2.71 2.25 8.60
CA ALA A 215 -1.44 1.73 9.09
C ALA A 215 -1.61 0.41 9.86
N GLU A 216 -2.62 0.30 10.75
CA GLU A 216 -2.95 -0.93 11.47
C GLU A 216 -3.31 -2.08 10.53
N MET A 217 -4.11 -1.80 9.49
CA MET A 217 -4.52 -2.78 8.49
C MET A 217 -3.33 -3.26 7.66
N ARG A 218 -2.46 -2.34 7.18
CA ARG A 218 -1.25 -2.69 6.43
C ARG A 218 -0.27 -3.49 7.28
N PHE A 219 -0.04 -3.08 8.53
CA PHE A 219 0.79 -3.81 9.48
C PHE A 219 0.26 -5.23 9.71
N SER A 220 -1.05 -5.37 9.93
CA SER A 220 -1.69 -6.66 10.19
C SER A 220 -1.66 -7.57 8.98
N TYR A 221 -1.87 -7.04 7.78
CA TYR A 221 -1.66 -7.74 6.52
C TYR A 221 -0.22 -8.27 6.41
N THR A 222 0.78 -7.40 6.58
CA THR A 222 2.19 -7.78 6.47
C THR A 222 2.57 -8.82 7.53
N LYS A 223 2.13 -8.66 8.78
CA LYS A 223 2.34 -9.67 9.83
C LYS A 223 1.64 -10.99 9.49
N GLY A 224 0.41 -10.92 9.00
CA GLY A 224 -0.39 -12.07 8.63
C GLY A 224 0.24 -12.94 7.55
N LEU A 225 0.91 -12.32 6.57
CA LEU A 225 1.68 -13.05 5.56
C LEU A 225 2.84 -13.84 6.18
N TYR A 226 3.55 -13.25 7.15
CA TYR A 226 4.60 -13.96 7.88
C TYR A 226 4.05 -15.15 8.65
N ASP A 227 3.02 -14.91 9.46
CA ASP A 227 2.43 -15.96 10.31
C ASP A 227 1.88 -17.12 9.47
N THR A 228 1.33 -16.83 8.28
CA THR A 228 0.72 -17.84 7.40
C THR A 228 1.73 -18.62 6.59
N TYR A 229 2.78 -17.95 6.08
CA TYR A 229 3.62 -18.52 5.01
C TYR A 229 5.10 -18.66 5.37
N VAL A 230 5.59 -18.04 6.46
CA VAL A 230 7.03 -17.94 6.75
C VAL A 230 7.39 -18.50 8.13
N ALA A 231 6.56 -18.25 9.14
CA ALA A 231 6.90 -18.57 10.53
C ALA A 231 7.30 -20.03 10.73
N THR A 232 6.50 -20.96 10.21
CA THR A 232 6.77 -22.41 10.31
C THR A 232 8.08 -22.80 9.66
N ASP A 233 8.37 -22.28 8.45
CA ASP A 233 9.57 -22.62 7.69
C ASP A 233 10.83 -22.14 8.44
N LEU A 234 10.78 -20.94 9.02
CA LEU A 234 11.89 -20.39 9.81
C LEU A 234 12.05 -21.04 11.19
N GLU A 235 10.96 -21.44 11.85
CA GLU A 235 11.03 -22.20 13.10
C GLU A 235 11.69 -23.57 12.87
N LEU A 236 11.29 -24.28 11.81
CA LEU A 236 11.89 -25.57 11.42
C LEU A 236 13.37 -25.45 11.05
N ALA A 237 13.80 -24.35 10.46
CA ALA A 237 15.21 -24.13 10.13
C ALA A 237 16.11 -23.90 11.35
N THR A 238 15.54 -23.57 12.52
CA THR A 238 16.26 -23.31 13.77
C THR A 238 16.23 -24.45 14.79
N ALA A 239 15.46 -25.50 14.51
CA ALA A 239 15.29 -26.70 15.35
C ALA A 239 16.29 -27.81 14.97
#